data_AF-A0A8T5U7W9-F1
#
_entry.id   AF-A0A8T5U7W9-F1
#
_cell.length_a   1.000
_cell.length_b   1.000
_cell.length_c   1.000
_cell.angle_alpha   90.00
_cell.angle_beta   90.00
_cell.angle_gamma   90.00
#
_symmetry.space_group_name_H-M   'P 1'
#
loop_
_entity.id
_entity.type
_entity.pdbx_description
1 polymer ?
#
loop_
_entity_poly.entity_id
_entity_poly.type
_entity_poly.pdbx_seq_one_letter_code
_entity_poly.pdbx_strand_id
1 'polypeptide(L)' 'MKIKYKLFKKTFPLICTKCGKLLNMPRDYCENCGEKDSLRETTKEDHEKFEREQKLSSEN' A
#
# COMPACT_ATOMS: atom_id res chain seq x y z
N MET A 1 6.26 -14.75 4.51
CA MET A 1 4.91 -14.82 5.12
C MET A 1 3.88 -14.36 4.08
N LYS A 2 2.82 -15.12 3.78
CA LYS A 2 1.70 -14.63 2.96
C LYS A 2 0.74 -13.88 3.86
N ILE A 3 0.64 -12.56 3.71
CA ILE A 3 -0.32 -11.76 4.48
C ILE A 3 -1.70 -12.02 3.85
N LYS A 4 -2.74 -12.24 4.66
CA LYS A 4 -4.10 -12.36 4.12
C LYS A 4 -4.60 -10.97 3.71
N TYR A 5 -5.32 -10.85 2.60
CA TYR A 5 -5.89 -9.57 2.12
C TYR A 5 -6.61 -8.77 3.22
N LYS A 6 -7.37 -9.44 4.09
CA LYS A 6 -8.05 -8.79 5.23
C LYS A 6 -7.07 -8.11 6.21
N LEU A 7 -5.93 -8.74 6.47
CA LEU A 7 -4.89 -8.18 7.33
C LEU A 7 -4.17 -7.05 6.60
N PHE A 8 -3.86 -7.22 5.32
CA PHE A 8 -3.29 -6.17 4.48
C PHE A 8 -4.15 -4.90 4.47
N LYS A 9 -5.46 -5.00 4.24
CA LYS A 9 -6.36 -3.84 4.26
C LYS A 9 -6.42 -3.16 5.64
N LYS A 10 -6.24 -3.93 6.73
CA LYS A 10 -6.18 -3.36 8.09
C LYS A 10 -4.86 -2.64 8.36
N THR A 11 -3.75 -3.15 7.84
CA THR A 11 -2.41 -2.56 8.01
C THR A 11 -2.16 -1.40 7.05
N PHE A 12 -2.65 -1.51 5.82
CA PHE A 12 -2.49 -0.54 4.74
C PHE A 12 -3.86 -0.27 4.10
N PRO A 13 -4.73 0.53 4.74
CA PRO A 13 -6.05 0.85 4.20
C PRO A 13 -5.98 1.72 2.94
N LEU A 14 -4.91 2.49 2.75
CA LEU A 14 -4.79 3.47 1.68
C LEU A 14 -3.54 3.27 0.83
N ILE A 15 -3.64 3.69 -0.44
CA ILE A 15 -2.53 3.78 -1.39
C ILE A 15 -2.57 5.12 -2.11
N CYS A 16 -1.40 5.71 -2.32
CA CYS A 16 -1.25 6.91 -3.14
C CYS A 16 -1.30 6.55 -4.63
N THR A 17 -2.21 7.18 -5.36
CA THR A 17 -2.37 7.02 -6.81
C THR A 17 -1.25 7.68 -7.62
N LYS A 18 -0.51 8.63 -7.03
CA LYS A 18 0.62 9.29 -7.68
C LYS A 18 1.93 8.53 -7.56
N CYS A 19 2.27 8.06 -6.35
CA CYS A 19 3.56 7.43 -6.07
C CYS A 19 3.47 5.93 -5.75
N GLY A 20 2.27 5.37 -5.62
CA GLY A 20 2.06 3.95 -5.33
C GLY A 20 2.38 3.54 -3.90
N LYS A 21 2.72 4.48 -3.00
CA LYS A 21 3.03 4.16 -1.60
C LYS A 21 1.78 3.72 -0.86
N LEU A 22 1.91 2.66 -0.07
CA LEU A 22 0.92 2.20 0.89
C LEU A 22 1.00 3.02 2.18
N LEU A 23 -0.15 3.44 2.70
CA LEU A 23 -0.27 4.19 3.95
C LEU A 23 -1.07 3.37 4.95
N ASN A 24 -0.61 3.40 6.21
CA ASN A 24 -1.24 2.68 7.32
C ASN A 24 -2.29 3.51 8.07
N MET A 25 -2.32 4.82 7.85
CA MET A 25 -3.26 5.74 8.50
C MET A 25 -3.96 6.64 7.48
N PRO A 26 -5.25 6.97 7.72
CA PRO A 26 -5.94 7.98 6.94
C PRO A 26 -5.30 9.36 7.15
N ARG A 27 -4.99 10.02 6.04
CA ARG A 27 -4.45 11.39 5.99
C ARG A 27 -5.08 12.10 4.79
N ASP A 28 -4.98 13.42 4.75
CA ASP A 28 -5.44 14.22 3.60
C ASP A 28 -4.39 14.31 2.47
N TYR A 29 -3.15 13.88 2.75
CA TYR A 29 -2.03 13.96 1.84
C TYR A 29 -1.12 12.73 1.94
N CYS A 30 -0.39 12.45 0.86
CA CYS A 30 0.61 11.39 0.85
C CYS A 30 1.88 11.83 1.59
N GLU A 31 2.25 11.12 2.66
CA GLU A 31 3.48 11.41 3.43
C GLU A 31 4.78 11.11 2.68
N ASN A 32 4.70 10.37 1.56
CA ASN A 32 5.87 10.01 0.75
C ASN A 32 6.15 11.00 -0.39
N CYS A 33 5.11 11.50 -1.07
CA CYS A 33 5.29 12.42 -2.21
C CYS A 33 4.69 13.82 -1.98
N GLY A 34 3.97 14.04 -0.88
CA GLY A 34 3.39 15.35 -0.52
C GLY A 34 2.08 15.70 -1.22
N GLU A 35 1.61 14.91 -2.18
CA GLU A 35 0.41 15.22 -2.95
C GLU A 35 -0.87 15.07 -2.11
N LYS A 36 -1.75 16.08 -2.19
CA LYS A 36 -3.08 16.09 -1.57
C LYS A 36 -4.10 15.37 -2.45
N ASP A 37 -5.17 14.85 -1.86
CA ASP A 37 -6.30 14.20 -2.59
C ASP A 37 -5.88 13.06 -3.53
N SER A 38 -4.71 12.47 -3.28
CA SER A 38 -4.13 11.41 -4.11
C SER A 38 -4.31 10.02 -3.51
N LEU A 39 -4.93 9.92 -2.34
CA LEU A 39 -5.09 8.68 -1.59
C LEU A 39 -6.42 8.00 -1.94
N ARG A 40 -6.36 6.69 -2.20
CA ARG A 40 -7.53 5.83 -2.39
C ARG A 40 -7.45 4.59 -1.51
N GLU A 41 -8.57 3.90 -1.34
CA GLU A 41 -8.56 2.60 -0.67
C GLU A 41 -7.73 1.55 -1.43
N THR A 42 -7.09 0.67 -0.66
CA THR A 42 -6.37 -0.47 -1.21
C THR A 42 -7.29 -1.56 -1.72
N THR A 43 -6.92 -2.13 -2.87
CA THR A 43 -7.63 -3.20 -3.55
C THR A 43 -6.88 -4.53 -3.42
N LYS A 44 -7.48 -5.61 -3.94
CA LYS A 44 -6.81 -6.91 -4.01
C LYS A 44 -5.59 -6.87 -4.95
N GLU A 45 -5.65 -6.10 -6.03
CA GLU A 45 -4.54 -5.95 -6.97
C GLU A 45 -3.33 -5.28 -6.30
N ASP A 46 -3.56 -4.27 -5.46
CA ASP A 46 -2.50 -3.62 -4.69
C ASP A 46 -1.83 -4.60 -3.71
N HIS A 47 -2.61 -5.48 -3.09
CA HIS A 47 -2.11 -6.55 -2.23
C HIS A 47 -1.24 -7.55 -3.00
N GLU A 48 -1.69 -7.99 -4.18
CA GLU A 48 -0.93 -8.91 -5.03
C GLU A 48 0.38 -8.28 -5.53
N LYS A 49 0.38 -6.98 -5.82
CA LYS A 49 1.60 -6.24 -6.16
C LYS A 49 2.57 -6.18 -4.97
N PHE A 50 2.07 -5.83 -3.78
CA PHE A 50 2.87 -5.81 -2.55
C PHE A 50 3.48 -7.18 -2.21
N GLU A 51 2.71 -8.27 -2.33
CA GLU A 51 3.22 -9.63 -2.11
C GLU A 51 4.29 -10.04 -3.13
N ARG A 52 4.24 -9.52 -4.37
CA ARG A 52 5.29 -9.75 -5.37
C ARG A 52 6.57 -8.99 -5.03
N GLU A 53 6.46 -7.72 -4.64
CA GLU A 53 7.61 -6.87 -4.31
C GLU A 53 8.34 -7.35 -3.04
N GLN A 54 7.61 -7.79 -2.01
CA GLN A 54 8.19 -8.37 -0.78
C GLN A 54 9.00 -9.66 -1.03
N LYS A 55 8.59 -10.47 -2.02
CA LYS A 55 9.33 -11.69 -2.39
C LYS A 55 10.69 -11.35 -3.01
N LEU A 56 10.75 -10.32 -3.87
CA LEU A 56 12.01 -9.87 -4.46
C LEU A 56 13.00 -9.32 -3.42
N SER A 57 12.51 -8.80 -2.29
CA SER A 57 13.37 -8.21 -1.27
C SER A 57 13.94 -9.21 -0.25
N SER A 58 13.55 -10.49 -0.32
CA SER A 58 14.01 -11.57 0.58
C SER A 58 15.06 -12.50 -0.05
N GLU A 59 15.47 -12.24 -1.31
CA GLU A 59 16.43 -13.05 -2.07
C GLU A 59 17.79 -12.34 -2.33
N ASN A 60 18.08 -11.21 -1.65
CA ASN A 60 19.39 -10.56 -1.65
C ASN A 60 20.02 -10.56 -0.25
#